data_AF-A0AA35YLM0-F1
#
_entry.id   AF-A0AA35YLM0-F1
#
_cell.length_a   1.000
_cell.length_b   1.000
_cell.length_c   1.000
_cell.angle_alpha   90.00
_cell.angle_beta   90.00
_cell.angle_gamma   90.00
#
_symmetry.space_group_name_H-M   'P 1'
#
loop_
_entity.id
_entity.type
_entity.pdbx_description
1 polymer ?
#
loop_
_entity_poly.entity_id
_entity_poly.type
_entity_poly.pdbx_seq_one_letter_code
_entity_poly.pdbx_strand_id
1 'polypeptide(L)'
;MSASYWLPWWLTAMLVILSMILNPSRSQSIVNSSTINIPIRSFCGRVAVISQSEFSTNLNSTLAALRRDLSVNGSYFSRAQTIGDADSVYGTAQCRHYLTTVQCLACFDSGVSTLAGCTSGNGAYVILDDCFIR
;
A
#
# COMPACT_ATOMS: atom_id res chain seq x y z
N MET A 1 -32.97 56.16 -13.80
CA MET A 1 -31.64 56.03 -13.17
C MET A 1 -31.55 54.65 -12.53
N SER A 2 -31.06 53.66 -13.26
CA SER A 2 -30.85 52.30 -12.74
C SER A 2 -29.44 52.22 -12.16
N ALA A 3 -29.34 52.21 -10.83
CA ALA A 3 -28.08 52.02 -10.13
C ALA A 3 -27.67 50.55 -10.20
N SER A 4 -26.62 50.26 -10.97
CA SER A 4 -25.98 48.95 -10.99
C SER A 4 -25.19 48.80 -9.69
N TYR A 5 -25.72 48.05 -8.73
CA TYR A 5 -25.00 47.73 -7.49
C TYR A 5 -23.95 46.67 -7.80
N TRP A 6 -22.72 47.12 -8.04
CA TRP A 6 -21.55 46.24 -8.07
C TRP A 6 -21.27 45.82 -6.63
N LEU A 7 -21.45 44.53 -6.32
CA LEU A 7 -21.03 43.98 -5.04
C LEU A 7 -19.50 44.14 -4.92
N PRO A 8 -19.01 44.76 -3.83
CA PRO A 8 -17.59 44.84 -3.57
C PRO A 8 -16.92 43.46 -3.58
N TRP A 9 -15.74 43.37 -4.19
CA TRP A 9 -14.98 42.12 -4.36
C TRP A 9 -14.64 41.41 -3.03
N TRP A 10 -14.58 42.16 -1.94
CA TRP A 10 -14.35 41.60 -0.60
C TRP A 10 -15.56 40.83 -0.06
N LEU A 11 -16.78 41.22 -0.42
CA LEU A 11 -18.00 40.48 -0.03
C LEU A 11 -18.08 39.13 -0.76
N THR A 12 -17.71 39.09 -2.04
CA THR A 12 -17.63 37.84 -2.79
C THR A 12 -16.53 36.92 -2.23
N ALA A 13 -15.39 37.47 -1.83
CA ALA A 13 -14.31 36.70 -1.21
C ALA A 13 -14.73 36.11 0.17
N MET A 14 -15.43 36.90 0.99
CA MET A 14 -15.94 36.45 2.29
C MET A 14 -16.96 35.31 2.15
N LEU A 15 -17.85 35.38 1.15
CA LEU A 15 -18.81 34.32 0.87
C LEU A 15 -18.14 33.01 0.43
N VAL A 16 -17.07 33.08 -0.37
CA VAL A 16 -16.30 31.90 -0.79
C VAL A 16 -15.59 31.26 0.40
N ILE A 17 -14.92 32.06 1.24
CA ILE A 17 -14.24 31.55 2.44
C ILE A 17 -15.25 30.91 3.41
N LEU A 18 -16.39 31.57 3.64
CA LEU A 18 -17.46 31.02 4.48
C LEU A 18 -18.01 29.71 3.90
N SER A 19 -18.13 29.58 2.58
CA SER A 19 -18.56 28.34 1.93
C SER A 19 -17.55 27.20 2.12
N MET A 20 -16.25 27.49 2.13
CA MET A 20 -15.20 26.50 2.40
C MET A 20 -15.16 26.06 3.87
N ILE A 21 -15.53 26.95 4.81
CA ILE A 21 -15.59 26.62 6.24
C ILE A 21 -16.86 25.82 6.58
N LEU A 22 -18.01 26.18 5.99
CA LEU A 22 -19.29 25.52 6.25
C LEU A 22 -19.42 24.16 5.54
N ASN A 23 -18.71 23.97 4.43
CA ASN A 23 -18.55 22.66 3.80
C ASN A 23 -17.14 22.15 4.09
N PRO A 24 -16.90 21.50 5.24
CA PRO A 24 -15.66 20.76 5.42
C PRO A 24 -15.52 19.87 4.20
N SER A 25 -14.39 19.99 3.49
CA SER A 25 -14.06 19.14 2.36
C SER A 25 -14.27 17.71 2.80
N ARG A 26 -15.37 17.08 2.36
CA ARG A 26 -15.65 15.68 2.65
C ARG A 26 -14.53 14.91 1.99
N SER A 27 -13.58 14.43 2.78
CA SER A 27 -12.78 13.29 2.37
C SER A 27 -13.79 12.21 1.99
N GLN A 28 -13.71 11.70 0.75
CA GLN A 28 -14.53 10.56 0.37
C GLN A 28 -14.15 9.45 1.33
N SER A 29 -15.09 9.01 2.17
CA SER A 29 -14.90 7.76 2.88
C SER A 29 -14.91 6.69 1.79
N ILE A 30 -13.77 6.05 1.53
CA ILE A 30 -13.71 4.84 0.70
C ILE A 30 -14.46 3.75 1.49
N VAL A 31 -15.79 3.79 1.39
CA VAL A 31 -16.70 2.75 1.91
C VAL A 31 -17.08 1.91 0.71
N ASN A 32 -16.10 1.19 0.20
CA ASN A 32 -16.33 -0.07 -0.48
C ASN A 32 -15.16 -0.98 -0.13
N SER A 33 -15.41 -1.96 0.73
CA SER A 33 -14.42 -2.97 1.14
C SER A 33 -13.82 -3.73 -0.05
N SER A 34 -14.41 -3.60 -1.23
CA SER A 34 -14.03 -4.21 -2.51
C SER A 34 -12.97 -3.44 -3.30
N THR A 35 -12.56 -2.23 -2.89
CA THR A 35 -11.49 -1.46 -3.57
C THR A 35 -10.24 -1.26 -2.72
N ILE A 36 -10.19 -1.84 -1.51
CA ILE A 36 -9.03 -1.75 -0.62
C ILE A 36 -8.05 -2.85 -1.05
N ASN A 37 -6.78 -2.50 -1.28
CA ASN A 37 -5.71 -3.39 -1.75
C ASN A 37 -5.74 -3.73 -3.26
N ILE A 38 -6.02 -2.75 -4.11
CA ILE A 38 -5.83 -2.89 -5.57
C ILE A 38 -4.34 -2.74 -5.90
N PRO A 39 -3.73 -3.66 -6.66
CA PRO A 39 -2.38 -3.48 -7.17
C PRO A 39 -2.29 -2.31 -8.14
N ILE A 40 -1.54 -1.26 -7.78
CA ILE A 40 -1.23 -0.12 -8.65
C ILE A 40 -0.16 -0.50 -9.66
N ARG A 41 0.87 -1.24 -9.20
CA ARG A 41 1.99 -1.69 -10.02
C ARG A 41 2.61 -2.94 -9.42
N SER A 42 2.93 -3.91 -10.26
CA SER A 42 3.76 -5.06 -9.91
C SER A 42 4.90 -5.25 -10.90
N PHE A 43 5.93 -5.96 -10.47
CA PHE A 43 7.07 -6.35 -11.29
C PHE A 43 7.54 -7.74 -10.87
N CYS A 44 7.78 -8.60 -11.86
CA CYS A 44 8.45 -9.89 -11.69
C CYS A 44 9.85 -9.80 -12.29
N GLY A 45 10.85 -10.28 -11.55
CA GLY A 45 12.22 -10.42 -12.01
C GLY A 45 12.33 -11.36 -13.21
N ARG A 46 13.43 -11.25 -13.94
CA ARG A 46 13.70 -12.09 -15.12
C ARG A 46 14.86 -13.06 -14.92
N VAL A 47 15.59 -12.92 -13.82
CA VAL A 47 16.75 -13.76 -13.50
C VAL A 47 16.24 -15.05 -12.89
N ALA A 48 16.56 -16.19 -13.51
CA ALA A 48 16.17 -17.49 -13.01
C ALA A 48 16.79 -17.76 -11.62
N VAL A 49 16.05 -18.51 -10.81
CA VAL A 49 16.55 -19.07 -9.54
C VAL A 49 17.46 -20.27 -9.83
N ILE A 50 18.40 -20.55 -8.93
CA ILE A 50 19.30 -21.70 -9.02
C ILE A 50 18.56 -23.00 -8.65
N SER A 51 17.80 -22.97 -7.55
CA SER A 51 17.05 -24.06 -6.96
C SER A 51 15.62 -23.60 -6.64
N GLN A 52 14.66 -24.02 -7.47
CA GLN A 52 13.26 -23.61 -7.32
C GLN A 52 12.67 -24.03 -5.96
N SER A 53 13.00 -25.22 -5.47
CA SER A 53 12.50 -25.72 -4.18
C SER A 53 13.07 -24.95 -2.99
N GLU A 54 14.36 -24.61 -3.03
CA GLU A 54 15.02 -23.86 -1.97
C GLU A 54 14.54 -22.41 -1.96
N PHE A 55 14.48 -21.76 -3.13
CA PHE A 55 13.92 -20.42 -3.27
C PHE A 55 12.49 -20.35 -2.73
N SER A 56 11.61 -21.29 -3.10
CA SER A 56 10.23 -21.31 -2.62
C SER A 56 10.14 -21.50 -1.10
N THR A 57 11.01 -22.32 -0.51
CA THR A 57 11.09 -22.54 0.94
C THR A 57 11.55 -21.28 1.67
N ASN A 58 12.61 -20.65 1.16
CA ASN A 58 13.17 -19.41 1.70
C ASN A 58 12.21 -18.23 1.55
N LEU A 59 11.50 -18.15 0.42
CA LEU A 59 10.48 -17.14 0.15
C LEU A 59 9.31 -17.26 1.14
N ASN A 60 8.74 -18.45 1.30
CA ASN A 60 7.63 -18.68 2.23
C ASN A 60 8.03 -18.36 3.68
N SER A 61 9.25 -18.74 4.08
CA SER A 61 9.78 -18.45 5.42
C SER A 61 9.96 -16.94 5.65
N THR A 62 10.48 -16.23 4.64
CA THR A 62 10.68 -14.77 4.68
C THR A 62 9.34 -14.04 4.74
N LEU A 63 8.36 -14.42 3.90
CA LEU A 63 7.02 -13.82 3.90
C LEU A 63 6.29 -14.07 5.23
N ALA A 64 6.40 -15.28 5.79
CA ALA A 64 5.84 -15.60 7.10
C ALA A 64 6.45 -14.76 8.22
N ALA A 65 7.76 -14.47 8.16
CA ALA A 65 8.43 -13.59 9.10
C ALA A 65 7.95 -12.13 9.00
N LEU A 66 7.89 -11.58 7.78
CA LEU A 66 7.33 -10.23 7.54
C LEU A 66 5.92 -10.11 8.10
N ARG A 67 5.06 -11.09 7.79
CA ARG A 67 3.67 -11.08 8.24
C ARG A 67 3.55 -11.13 9.77
N ARG A 68 4.41 -11.92 10.43
CA ARG A 68 4.44 -12.00 11.90
C ARG A 68 4.85 -10.67 12.52
N ASP A 69 5.87 -10.02 11.98
CA ASP A 69 6.34 -8.73 12.50
C ASP A 69 5.31 -7.61 12.29
N LEU A 70 4.59 -7.62 11.16
CA LEU A 70 3.49 -6.70 10.91
C LEU A 70 2.25 -6.98 11.77
N SER A 71 2.14 -8.16 12.39
CA SER A 71 1.04 -8.47 13.32
C SER A 71 1.21 -7.81 14.69
N VAL A 72 2.40 -7.28 14.99
CA VAL A 72 2.64 -6.50 16.20
C VAL A 72 1.94 -5.15 16.08
N ASN A 73 1.17 -4.78 17.11
CA ASN A 73 0.42 -3.53 17.09
C ASN A 73 1.35 -2.31 16.91
N GLY A 74 1.01 -1.43 15.96
CA GLY A 74 1.82 -0.26 15.61
C GLY A 74 3.04 -0.56 14.72
N SER A 75 3.20 -1.79 14.23
CA SER A 75 4.21 -2.15 13.23
C SER A 75 3.69 -1.86 11.82
N TYR A 76 4.38 -0.97 11.11
CA TYR A 76 4.04 -0.58 9.74
C TYR A 76 5.15 -0.90 8.74
N PHE A 77 6.27 -1.42 9.22
CA PHE A 77 7.43 -1.74 8.40
C PHE A 77 8.14 -2.95 8.98
N SER A 78 8.44 -3.93 8.13
CA SER A 78 9.24 -5.09 8.49
C SER A 78 10.24 -5.41 7.38
N ARG A 79 11.36 -6.02 7.81
CA ARG A 79 12.37 -6.60 6.94
C ARG A 79 12.67 -8.00 7.48
N ALA A 80 12.76 -8.96 6.58
CA ALA A 80 13.11 -10.32 6.92
C ALA A 80 14.06 -10.89 5.87
N GLN A 81 14.77 -11.94 6.24
CA GLN A 81 15.61 -12.69 5.33
C GLN A 81 15.63 -14.16 5.74
N THR A 82 15.72 -15.04 4.75
CA THR A 82 16.03 -16.45 4.94
C THR A 82 17.26 -16.77 4.11
N ILE A 83 18.35 -17.14 4.79
CA ILE A 83 19.63 -17.43 4.16
C ILE A 83 19.69 -18.93 3.88
N GLY A 84 19.88 -19.27 2.60
CA GLY A 84 20.10 -20.62 2.11
C GLY A 84 21.44 -20.75 1.39
N ASP A 85 21.82 -21.97 1.08
CA ASP A 85 23.06 -22.29 0.35
C ASP A 85 22.94 -21.83 -1.12
N ALA A 86 21.74 -21.91 -1.68
CA ALA A 86 21.35 -21.27 -2.93
C ALA A 86 20.08 -20.41 -2.74
N ASP A 87 19.95 -19.35 -3.54
CA ASP A 87 18.75 -18.48 -3.56
C ASP A 87 18.27 -18.02 -2.18
N SER A 88 19.16 -17.33 -1.45
CA SER A 88 18.77 -16.57 -0.27
C SER A 88 17.71 -15.52 -0.62
N VAL A 89 16.71 -15.36 0.23
CA VAL A 89 15.61 -14.41 0.02
C VAL A 89 15.67 -13.28 1.04
N TYR A 90 15.54 -12.05 0.55
CA TYR A 90 15.44 -10.83 1.34
C TYR A 90 14.10 -10.20 1.02
N GLY A 91 13.33 -9.86 2.05
CA GLY A 91 11.99 -9.32 1.90
C GLY A 91 11.79 -8.07 2.74
N THR A 92 10.96 -7.17 2.23
CA THR A 92 10.51 -5.97 2.94
C THR A 92 9.03 -5.76 2.72
N ALA A 93 8.34 -5.30 3.76
CA ALA A 93 6.95 -4.91 3.67
C ALA A 93 6.71 -3.60 4.43
N GLN A 94 5.93 -2.72 3.82
CA GLN A 94 5.57 -1.43 4.40
C GLN A 94 4.07 -1.18 4.22
N CYS A 95 3.38 -0.87 5.32
CA CYS A 95 1.99 -0.43 5.35
C CYS A 95 1.94 1.09 5.59
N ARG A 96 0.85 1.74 5.19
CA ARG A 96 0.60 3.12 5.60
C ARG A 96 0.26 3.21 7.09
N HIS A 97 0.75 4.26 7.74
CA HIS A 97 0.63 4.48 9.19
C HIS A 97 -0.79 4.68 9.72
N TYR A 98 -1.77 5.00 8.86
CA TYR A 98 -3.16 5.19 9.29
C TYR A 98 -3.97 3.89 9.38
N LEU A 99 -3.39 2.77 8.94
CA LEU A 99 -4.07 1.48 8.92
C LEU A 99 -4.11 0.86 10.32
N THR A 100 -5.19 0.15 10.61
CA THR A 100 -5.18 -0.82 11.71
C THR A 100 -4.27 -2.00 11.37
N THR A 101 -3.79 -2.74 12.37
CA THR A 101 -3.00 -3.98 12.16
C THR A 101 -3.71 -4.96 11.22
N VAL A 102 -5.04 -5.11 11.35
CA VAL A 102 -5.84 -6.00 10.49
C VAL A 102 -5.82 -5.54 9.04
N GLN A 103 -5.98 -4.23 8.79
CA GLN A 103 -5.92 -3.68 7.44
C GLN A 103 -4.52 -3.80 6.82
N CYS A 104 -3.46 -3.57 7.61
CA CYS A 104 -2.08 -3.77 7.16
C CYS A 104 -1.83 -5.22 6.73
N LEU A 105 -2.25 -6.19 7.55
CA LEU A 105 -2.12 -7.61 7.22
C LEU A 105 -2.96 -8.01 6.00
N ALA A 106 -4.18 -7.47 5.85
CA ALA A 106 -4.99 -7.70 4.67
C ALA A 106 -4.34 -7.16 3.39
N CYS A 107 -3.70 -6.00 3.45
CA CYS A 107 -2.94 -5.46 2.33
C CYS A 107 -1.71 -6.32 2.01
N PHE A 108 -0.97 -6.73 3.04
CA PHE A 108 0.16 -7.63 2.89
C PHE A 108 -0.25 -8.94 2.20
N ASP A 109 -1.33 -9.58 2.65
CA ASP A 109 -1.83 -10.84 2.08
C ASP A 109 -2.28 -10.66 0.61
N SER A 110 -2.94 -9.55 0.27
CA SER A 110 -3.30 -9.21 -1.12
C SER A 110 -2.09 -9.02 -2.02
N GLY A 111 -1.07 -8.31 -1.51
CA GLY A 111 0.18 -8.12 -2.24
C GLY A 111 0.94 -9.43 -2.45
N VAL A 112 1.03 -10.30 -1.43
CA VAL A 112 1.61 -11.65 -1.57
C VAL A 112 0.84 -12.47 -2.61
N SER A 113 -0.49 -12.43 -2.61
CA SER A 113 -1.31 -13.10 -3.63
C SER A 113 -1.03 -12.56 -5.04
N THR A 114 -0.77 -11.27 -5.18
CA THR A 114 -0.39 -10.66 -6.47
C THR A 114 0.99 -11.16 -6.92
N LEU A 115 1.95 -11.24 -6.00
CA LEU A 115 3.31 -11.72 -6.27
C LEU A 115 3.39 -13.22 -6.54
N ALA A 116 2.44 -14.02 -6.06
CA ALA A 116 2.35 -15.44 -6.38
C ALA A 116 2.20 -15.73 -7.88
N GLY A 117 1.72 -14.75 -8.67
CA GLY A 117 1.69 -14.84 -10.13
C GLY A 117 3.07 -14.73 -10.80
N CYS A 118 4.11 -14.31 -10.08
CA CYS A 118 5.48 -14.26 -10.59
C CYS A 118 6.08 -15.67 -10.60
N THR A 119 5.89 -16.39 -11.70
CA THR A 119 6.41 -17.75 -11.91
C THR A 119 7.85 -17.78 -12.41
N SER A 120 8.36 -16.64 -12.85
CA SER A 120 9.74 -16.45 -13.29
C SER A 120 10.39 -15.33 -12.49
N GLY A 121 11.66 -15.51 -12.13
CA GLY A 121 12.44 -14.48 -11.46
C GLY A 121 12.78 -14.82 -10.01
N ASN A 122 13.98 -14.45 -9.61
CA ASN A 122 14.47 -14.53 -8.22
C ASN A 122 14.04 -13.33 -7.35
N GLY A 123 13.07 -12.54 -7.80
CA GLY A 123 12.59 -11.38 -7.06
C GLY A 123 11.35 -10.77 -7.69
N ALA A 124 10.58 -10.03 -6.91
CA ALA A 124 9.38 -9.34 -7.35
C ALA A 124 9.08 -8.15 -6.44
N TYR A 125 8.20 -7.25 -6.85
CA TYR A 125 7.61 -6.27 -5.94
C TYR A 125 6.20 -5.88 -6.39
N VAL A 126 5.40 -5.40 -5.45
CA VAL A 126 4.06 -4.88 -5.69
C VAL A 126 3.83 -3.62 -4.85
N ILE A 127 3.20 -2.64 -5.47
CA ILE A 127 2.71 -1.41 -4.85
C ILE A 127 1.18 -1.47 -4.90
N LEU A 128 0.55 -1.42 -3.74
CA LEU A 128 -0.89 -1.27 -3.55
C LEU A 128 -1.17 0.10 -2.93
N ASP A 129 -2.43 0.53 -2.88
CA ASP A 129 -2.82 1.82 -2.29
C ASP A 129 -2.30 2.00 -0.85
N ASP A 130 -2.34 0.90 -0.08
CA ASP A 130 -2.13 0.87 1.37
C ASP A 130 -0.82 0.21 1.81
N CYS A 131 -0.12 -0.47 0.91
CA CYS A 131 1.15 -1.14 1.23
C CYS A 131 2.07 -1.38 0.04
N PHE A 132 3.33 -1.66 0.34
CA PHE A 132 4.40 -2.04 -0.58
C PHE A 132 5.07 -3.32 -0.08
N ILE A 133 5.33 -4.26 -0.99
CA ILE A 133 6.01 -5.52 -0.70
C ILE A 133 7.07 -5.76 -1.77
N ARG A 134 8.25 -6.20 -1.35
CA ARG A 134 9.36 -6.58 -2.22
C ARG A 134 10.11 -7.77 -1.63
#